data_AF-A0A8E2DUJ4-F1
#
_entry.id   AF-A0A8E2DUJ4-F1
#
_cell.length_a   1.000
_cell.length_b   1.000
_cell.length_c   1.000
_cell.angle_alpha   90.00
_cell.angle_beta   90.00
_cell.angle_gamma   90.00
#
_symmetry.space_group_name_H-M   'P 1'
#
loop_
_entity.id
_entity.type
_entity.pdbx_description
1 polymer ?
#
loop_
_entity_poly.entity_id
_entity_poly.type
_entity_poly.pdbx_seq_one_letter_code
_entity_poly.pdbx_strand_id
1 'polypeptide(L)'
;MKNGGTNLHTTIQESILALISHQHFNAALPPLTDATWAAILTPSPTRDMHNERLEFLGDALMYATIGRLLLAQIPDGSPHLYTCIRGALHSNRTFSRLAEKLDILAVSDSVLKALTLRTFGEGNPARLKNKPETKATADLFETIIAAYYLDRGFEALCEWVNDIYTPLIDAANAAFCAR
;
A
#
# COMPACT_ATOMS: atom_id res chain seq x y z
N MET A 1 -28.38 14.51 19.77
CA MET A 1 -27.63 15.00 18.59
C MET A 1 -26.15 14.81 18.87
N LYS A 2 -25.50 13.80 18.25
CA LYS A 2 -24.04 13.62 18.36
C LYS A 2 -23.41 14.48 17.28
N ASN A 3 -22.65 15.49 17.67
CA ASN A 3 -21.86 16.31 16.74
C ASN A 3 -20.90 15.39 15.97
N GLY A 4 -21.21 15.14 14.70
CA GLY A 4 -20.43 14.33 13.77
C GLY A 4 -19.21 15.09 13.27
N GLY A 5 -18.30 15.45 14.17
CA GLY A 5 -16.96 15.89 13.76
C GLY A 5 -16.24 14.69 13.15
N THR A 6 -15.93 14.76 11.86
CA THR A 6 -15.15 13.73 11.17
C THR A 6 -13.87 13.46 11.96
N ASN A 7 -13.49 12.20 12.18
CA ASN A 7 -12.24 11.85 12.89
C ASN A 7 -11.02 12.28 12.04
N LEU A 8 -9.98 12.86 12.66
CA LEU A 8 -8.77 13.35 11.96
C LEU A 8 -8.13 12.26 11.09
N HIS A 9 -8.02 11.06 11.65
CA HIS A 9 -7.54 9.92 10.90
C HIS A 9 -8.39 9.64 9.66
N THR A 10 -9.73 9.71 9.79
CA THR A 10 -10.64 9.50 8.66
C THR A 10 -10.46 10.54 7.57
N THR A 11 -10.32 11.83 7.93
CA THR A 11 -10.12 12.90 6.94
C THR A 11 -8.79 12.74 6.18
N ILE A 12 -7.71 12.42 6.87
CA ILE A 12 -6.41 12.15 6.23
C ILE A 12 -6.51 10.90 5.33
N GLN A 13 -7.13 9.84 5.84
CA GLN A 13 -7.27 8.60 5.09
C GLN A 13 -8.12 8.80 3.82
N GLU A 14 -9.17 9.61 3.88
CA GLU A 14 -10.03 9.92 2.73
C GLU A 14 -9.30 10.78 1.70
N SER A 15 -8.47 11.75 2.10
CA SER A 15 -7.69 12.56 1.16
C SER A 15 -6.67 11.70 0.38
N ILE A 16 -5.98 10.79 1.07
CA ILE A 16 -5.06 9.82 0.44
C ILE A 16 -5.80 8.93 -0.56
N LEU A 17 -6.91 8.32 -0.15
CA LEU A 17 -7.65 7.39 -1.02
C LEU A 17 -8.29 8.09 -2.22
N ALA A 18 -8.76 9.33 -2.04
CA ALA A 18 -9.25 10.16 -3.13
C ALA A 18 -8.14 10.42 -4.17
N LEU A 19 -6.94 10.79 -3.71
CA LEU A 19 -5.80 11.04 -4.58
C LEU A 19 -5.39 9.79 -5.37
N ILE A 20 -5.25 8.63 -4.73
CA ILE A 20 -4.91 7.38 -5.43
C ILE A 20 -5.96 7.04 -6.52
N SER A 21 -7.22 7.39 -6.27
CA SER A 21 -8.32 7.13 -7.18
C SER A 21 -8.38 8.07 -8.39
N HIS A 22 -7.66 9.20 -8.38
CA HIS A 22 -7.64 10.12 -9.50
C HIS A 22 -7.01 9.48 -10.76
N GLN A 23 -7.57 9.79 -11.92
CA GLN A 23 -7.09 9.27 -13.21
C GLN A 23 -5.62 9.61 -13.50
N HIS A 24 -5.15 10.76 -13.01
CA HIS A 24 -3.79 11.27 -13.21
C HIS A 24 -2.79 10.82 -12.15
N PHE A 25 -3.23 10.09 -11.12
CA PHE A 25 -2.29 9.48 -10.18
C PHE A 25 -1.55 8.37 -10.93
N ASN A 26 -0.31 8.68 -11.32
CA ASN A 26 0.56 7.78 -12.04
C ASN A 26 1.49 7.11 -11.06
N ALA A 27 1.46 5.79 -11.01
CA ALA A 27 2.36 4.99 -10.22
C ALA A 27 2.60 3.68 -10.97
N ALA A 28 3.80 3.15 -10.88
CA ALA A 28 4.18 1.90 -11.53
C ALA A 28 4.69 0.92 -10.48
N LEU A 29 4.53 -0.37 -10.76
CA LEU A 29 5.09 -1.41 -9.90
C LEU A 29 6.61 -1.32 -9.87
N PRO A 30 7.23 -1.73 -8.75
CA PRO A 30 8.67 -1.82 -8.74
C PRO A 30 9.09 -2.89 -9.75
N PRO A 31 10.20 -2.71 -10.48
CA PRO A 31 10.65 -3.71 -11.43
C PRO A 31 11.06 -4.97 -10.66
N LEU A 32 10.30 -6.04 -10.85
CA LEU A 32 10.58 -7.38 -10.34
C LEU A 32 10.77 -8.34 -11.51
N THR A 33 11.63 -9.35 -11.33
CA THR A 33 11.82 -10.41 -12.34
C THR A 33 10.61 -11.35 -12.39
N ASP A 34 10.39 -11.98 -13.54
CA ASP A 34 9.35 -13.02 -13.69
C ASP A 34 9.52 -14.16 -12.68
N ALA A 35 10.77 -14.51 -12.34
CA ALA A 35 11.07 -15.53 -11.34
C ALA A 35 10.61 -15.11 -9.94
N THR A 36 10.81 -13.83 -9.58
CA THR A 36 10.34 -13.28 -8.31
C THR A 36 8.81 -13.28 -8.23
N TRP A 37 8.14 -12.87 -9.31
CA TRP A 37 6.68 -12.95 -9.40
C TRP A 37 6.17 -14.39 -9.26
N ALA A 38 6.82 -15.33 -9.96
CA ALA A 38 6.46 -16.73 -9.87
C ALA A 38 6.62 -17.29 -8.45
N ALA A 39 7.68 -16.90 -7.72
CA ALA A 39 7.91 -17.35 -6.35
C ALA A 39 6.82 -16.87 -5.37
N ILE A 40 6.31 -15.64 -5.55
CA ILE A 40 5.26 -15.06 -4.71
C ILE A 40 3.89 -15.70 -5.02
N LEU A 41 3.59 -15.91 -6.30
CA LEU A 41 2.24 -16.25 -6.76
C LEU A 41 1.98 -17.76 -6.91
N THR A 42 3.01 -18.54 -7.26
CA THR A 42 2.85 -19.97 -7.56
C THR A 42 2.61 -20.78 -6.29
N PRO A 43 1.51 -21.57 -6.18
CA PRO A 43 1.26 -22.41 -5.02
C PRO A 43 2.39 -23.40 -4.76
N SER A 44 2.86 -23.48 -3.52
CA SER A 44 3.81 -24.50 -3.06
C SER A 44 3.60 -24.78 -1.56
N PRO A 45 4.04 -25.94 -1.02
CA PRO A 45 3.83 -26.29 0.39
C PRO A 45 4.45 -25.31 1.38
N THR A 46 5.48 -24.58 0.98
CA THR A 46 6.20 -23.62 1.81
C THR A 46 5.86 -22.18 1.48
N ARG A 47 5.03 -21.92 0.46
CA ARG A 47 4.72 -20.58 -0.04
C ARG A 47 4.12 -19.71 1.04
N ASP A 48 3.11 -20.19 1.75
CA ASP A 48 2.35 -19.35 2.69
C ASP A 48 3.25 -18.85 3.82
N MET A 49 4.03 -19.74 4.44
CA MET A 49 5.00 -19.34 5.48
C MET A 49 6.14 -18.48 4.93
N HIS A 50 6.53 -18.64 3.66
CA HIS A 50 7.51 -17.74 3.03
C HIS A 50 6.93 -16.34 2.81
N ASN A 51 5.71 -16.25 2.28
CA ASN A 51 5.02 -14.99 2.04
C ASN A 51 4.70 -14.28 3.36
N GLU A 52 4.32 -14.97 4.43
CA GLU A 52 4.14 -14.36 5.76
C GLU A 52 5.45 -13.73 6.30
N ARG A 53 6.60 -14.33 6.01
CA ARG A 53 7.91 -13.74 6.37
C ARG A 53 8.24 -12.51 5.52
N LEU A 54 7.86 -12.53 4.24
CA LEU A 54 8.01 -11.39 3.35
C LEU A 54 7.04 -10.27 3.72
N GLU A 55 5.77 -10.56 4.04
CA GLU A 55 4.77 -9.62 4.59
C GLU A 55 5.37 -8.89 5.80
N PHE A 56 5.87 -9.65 6.79
CA PHE A 56 6.51 -9.09 7.98
C PHE A 56 7.68 -8.14 7.64
N LEU A 57 8.56 -8.55 6.72
CA LEU A 57 9.70 -7.72 6.32
C LEU A 57 9.22 -6.46 5.57
N GLY A 58 8.26 -6.60 4.68
CA GLY A 58 7.72 -5.53 3.86
C GLY A 58 7.01 -4.47 4.68
N ASP A 59 6.21 -4.89 5.66
CA ASP A 59 5.55 -4.02 6.64
C ASP A 59 6.56 -3.14 7.38
N ALA A 60 7.61 -3.76 7.94
CA ALA A 60 8.67 -3.05 8.67
C ALA A 60 9.45 -2.08 7.77
N LEU A 61 9.75 -2.50 6.53
CA LEU A 61 10.44 -1.66 5.56
C LEU A 61 9.61 -0.44 5.17
N MET A 62 8.31 -0.60 4.91
CA MET A 62 7.42 0.53 4.60
C MET A 62 7.27 1.48 5.78
N TYR A 63 7.17 0.95 7.00
CA TYR A 63 7.08 1.77 8.19
C TYR A 63 8.30 2.70 8.34
N ALA A 64 9.50 2.16 8.13
CA ALA A 64 10.74 2.92 8.16
C ALA A 64 10.84 3.91 6.97
N THR A 65 10.49 3.46 5.76
CA THR A 65 10.56 4.26 4.54
C THR A 65 9.63 5.47 4.60
N ILE A 66 8.36 5.29 4.99
CA ILE A 66 7.42 6.40 5.17
C ILE A 66 7.92 7.37 6.24
N GLY A 67 8.49 6.87 7.34
CA GLY A 67 9.08 7.72 8.38
C GLY A 67 10.22 8.60 7.84
N ARG A 68 11.12 8.03 7.03
CA ARG A 68 12.19 8.76 6.36
C ARG A 68 11.66 9.82 5.41
N LEU A 69 10.65 9.50 4.59
CA LEU A 69 10.04 10.44 3.64
C LEU A 69 9.34 11.60 4.34
N LEU A 70 8.60 11.33 5.42
CA LEU A 70 7.92 12.37 6.20
C LEU A 70 8.91 13.39 6.78
N LEU A 71 10.01 12.91 7.34
CA LEU A 71 11.05 13.79 7.88
C LEU A 71 11.73 14.62 6.78
N ALA A 72 11.90 14.04 5.59
CA ALA A 72 12.51 14.75 4.45
C ALA A 72 11.58 15.80 3.85
N GLN A 73 10.27 15.53 3.73
CA GLN A 73 9.30 16.42 3.08
C GLN A 73 8.73 17.47 4.02
N ILE A 74 8.63 17.17 5.32
CA ILE A 74 8.06 18.08 6.33
C ILE A 74 9.07 18.22 7.48
N PRO A 75 10.25 18.82 7.26
CA PRO A 75 11.34 18.80 8.24
C PRO A 75 10.98 19.42 9.60
N ASP A 76 10.07 20.39 9.62
CA ASP A 76 9.58 21.07 10.83
C ASP A 76 8.29 20.44 11.40
N GLY A 77 7.91 19.25 10.92
CA GLY A 77 6.71 18.55 11.37
C GLY A 77 6.80 18.07 12.83
N SER A 78 5.66 18.08 13.52
CA SER A 78 5.59 17.56 14.90
C SER A 78 5.52 16.02 14.91
N PRO A 79 6.00 15.34 15.98
CA PRO A 79 5.83 13.90 16.13
C PRO A 79 4.36 13.42 16.04
N HIS A 80 3.42 14.27 16.49
CA HIS A 80 1.99 13.99 16.37
C HIS A 80 1.54 13.96 14.90
N LEU A 81 1.94 14.97 14.12
CA LEU A 81 1.67 15.04 12.68
C LEU A 81 2.23 13.81 11.95
N TYR A 82 3.51 13.47 12.19
CA TYR A 82 4.13 12.31 11.56
C TYR A 82 3.39 11.01 11.90
N THR A 83 2.96 10.85 13.15
CA THR A 83 2.22 9.66 13.58
C THR A 83 0.85 9.56 12.91
N CYS A 84 0.11 10.67 12.83
CA CYS A 84 -1.20 10.71 12.17
C CYS A 84 -1.11 10.42 10.67
N ILE A 85 -0.18 11.09 9.97
CA ILE A 85 -0.01 10.91 8.53
C ILE A 85 0.51 9.50 8.22
N ARG A 86 1.55 9.03 8.91
CA ARG A 86 2.09 7.67 8.72
C ARG A 86 1.02 6.61 8.97
N GLY A 87 0.22 6.73 10.02
CA GLY A 87 -0.85 5.77 10.32
C GLY A 87 -1.86 5.62 9.18
N ALA A 88 -2.19 6.70 8.48
CA ALA A 88 -3.07 6.65 7.32
C ALA A 88 -2.34 6.12 6.06
N LEU A 89 -1.08 6.52 5.84
CA LEU A 89 -0.26 6.08 4.69
C LEU A 89 0.13 4.59 4.74
N HIS A 90 0.32 4.06 5.94
CA HIS A 90 0.74 2.68 6.24
C HIS A 90 -0.46 1.76 6.52
N SER A 91 -1.69 2.19 6.25
CA SER A 91 -2.88 1.38 6.52
C SER A 91 -3.16 0.36 5.41
N ASN A 92 -3.78 -0.78 5.78
CA ASN A 92 -4.25 -1.77 4.81
C ASN A 92 -5.17 -1.17 3.74
N ARG A 93 -5.92 -0.10 4.07
CA ARG A 93 -6.76 0.60 3.08
C ARG A 93 -5.91 1.29 2.02
N THR A 94 -4.85 1.97 2.43
CA THR A 94 -3.92 2.64 1.51
C THR A 94 -3.15 1.62 0.69
N PHE A 95 -2.57 0.59 1.31
CA PHE A 95 -1.84 -0.48 0.61
C PHE A 95 -2.72 -1.22 -0.38
N SER A 96 -3.93 -1.63 0.02
CA SER A 96 -4.88 -2.28 -0.91
C SER A 96 -5.25 -1.37 -2.08
N ARG A 97 -5.39 -0.06 -1.84
CA ARG A 97 -5.77 0.89 -2.90
C ARG A 97 -4.63 1.17 -3.86
N LEU A 98 -3.39 1.26 -3.36
CA LEU A 98 -2.19 1.34 -4.18
C LEU A 98 -2.01 0.07 -5.01
N ALA A 99 -2.15 -1.11 -4.41
CA ALA A 99 -2.05 -2.38 -5.11
C ALA A 99 -3.04 -2.50 -6.29
N GLU A 100 -4.28 -2.05 -6.08
CA GLU A 100 -5.29 -1.96 -7.15
C GLU A 100 -4.89 -0.96 -8.24
N LYS A 101 -4.42 0.23 -7.84
CA LYS A 101 -4.08 1.32 -8.76
C LYS A 101 -2.86 1.01 -9.62
N LEU A 102 -1.90 0.31 -9.03
CA LEU A 102 -0.66 -0.16 -9.64
C LEU A 102 -0.87 -1.37 -10.55
N ASP A 103 -2.10 -1.87 -10.63
CA ASP A 103 -2.47 -3.02 -11.43
C ASP A 103 -1.64 -4.28 -11.08
N ILE A 104 -1.30 -4.44 -9.80
CA ILE A 104 -0.78 -5.70 -9.23
C ILE A 104 -1.72 -6.87 -9.58
N LEU A 105 -2.98 -6.54 -9.82
CA LEU A 105 -4.06 -7.44 -10.16
C LEU A 105 -4.15 -7.77 -11.67
N ALA A 106 -3.43 -7.06 -12.55
CA ALA A 106 -3.34 -7.40 -13.99
C ALA A 106 -2.15 -8.29 -14.35
N VAL A 107 -1.33 -8.72 -13.39
CA VAL A 107 -0.27 -9.74 -13.57
C VAL A 107 -0.88 -11.17 -13.66
N SER A 108 -1.88 -11.31 -14.53
CA SER A 108 -2.65 -12.51 -14.94
C SER A 108 -3.81 -12.99 -14.06
N ASP A 109 -4.83 -13.50 -14.74
CA ASP A 109 -6.08 -14.17 -14.31
C ASP A 109 -5.95 -15.19 -13.14
N SER A 110 -4.73 -15.54 -12.76
CA SER A 110 -4.35 -16.55 -11.78
C SER A 110 -4.07 -16.00 -10.37
N VAL A 111 -3.77 -14.71 -10.18
CA VAL A 111 -3.80 -14.09 -8.83
C VAL A 111 -5.23 -14.11 -8.27
N LEU A 112 -6.20 -13.86 -9.16
CA LEU A 112 -7.64 -13.98 -8.94
C LEU A 112 -8.08 -15.39 -8.53
N LYS A 113 -7.40 -16.45 -8.97
CA LYS A 113 -7.75 -17.86 -8.66
C LYS A 113 -7.10 -18.39 -7.38
N ALA A 114 -6.07 -17.72 -6.87
CA ALA A 114 -5.30 -18.15 -5.70
C ALA A 114 -5.72 -17.46 -4.40
N LEU A 115 -6.39 -16.30 -4.45
CA LEU A 115 -7.17 -15.77 -3.32
C LEU A 115 -8.52 -16.52 -3.15
N THR A 116 -8.98 -17.23 -4.18
CA THR A 116 -10.29 -17.91 -4.21
C THR A 116 -10.28 -19.34 -3.63
N LEU A 117 -10.09 -19.45 -2.31
CA LEU A 117 -10.96 -20.34 -1.52
C LEU A 117 -12.27 -19.63 -1.10
N ARG A 118 -12.53 -18.41 -1.61
CA ARG A 118 -13.87 -17.82 -1.74
C ARG A 118 -13.97 -17.07 -3.07
N THR A 119 -14.77 -17.62 -3.98
CA THR A 119 -15.16 -17.12 -5.31
C THR A 119 -15.07 -15.60 -5.53
N PHE A 120 -14.27 -15.16 -6.51
CA PHE A 120 -14.46 -13.90 -7.25
C PHE A 120 -14.21 -14.14 -8.73
N GLY A 121 -15.26 -13.92 -9.53
CA GLY A 121 -15.22 -13.89 -10.98
C GLY A 121 -15.71 -12.54 -11.47
N GLU A 122 -15.20 -12.18 -12.65
CA GLU A 122 -15.71 -11.19 -13.60
C GLU A 122 -15.66 -9.71 -13.18
N GLY A 123 -14.56 -9.07 -13.59
CA GLY A 123 -14.51 -7.76 -14.27
C GLY A 123 -15.64 -6.75 -14.08
N ASN A 124 -15.98 -6.40 -12.83
CA ASN A 124 -16.96 -5.36 -12.52
C ASN A 124 -16.30 -4.18 -11.77
N PRO A 125 -16.84 -2.95 -11.92
CA PRO A 125 -16.24 -1.73 -11.38
C PRO A 125 -16.03 -1.86 -9.88
N ALA A 126 -14.91 -1.29 -9.41
CA ALA A 126 -14.38 -1.37 -8.05
C ALA A 126 -15.46 -1.57 -6.97
N ARG A 127 -15.75 -2.83 -6.64
CA ARG A 127 -16.67 -3.14 -5.57
C ARG A 127 -16.02 -2.74 -4.25
N LEU A 128 -16.82 -2.23 -3.31
CA LEU A 128 -16.42 -2.14 -1.91
C LEU A 128 -15.92 -3.51 -1.42
N LYS A 129 -14.61 -3.62 -1.18
CA LYS A 129 -13.98 -4.80 -0.58
C LYS A 129 -14.40 -4.93 0.88
N ASN A 130 -14.59 -6.16 1.32
CA ASN A 130 -14.73 -6.44 2.75
C ASN A 130 -13.35 -6.35 3.45
N LYS A 131 -13.35 -6.35 4.79
CA LYS A 131 -12.11 -6.24 5.57
C LYS A 131 -11.09 -7.35 5.24
N PRO A 132 -11.48 -8.64 5.15
CA PRO A 132 -10.57 -9.71 4.73
C PRO A 132 -9.91 -9.47 3.35
N GLU A 133 -10.70 -9.08 2.34
CA GLU A 133 -10.19 -8.80 0.98
C GLU A 133 -9.19 -7.64 0.97
N THR A 134 -9.47 -6.60 1.76
CA THR A 134 -8.56 -5.45 1.93
C THR A 134 -7.25 -5.88 2.58
N LYS A 135 -7.31 -6.71 3.64
CA LYS A 135 -6.11 -7.23 4.29
C LYS A 135 -5.28 -8.08 3.32
N ALA A 136 -5.88 -9.08 2.68
CA ALA A 136 -5.13 -9.95 1.75
C ALA A 136 -4.46 -9.18 0.60
N THR A 137 -5.09 -8.11 0.11
CA THR A 137 -4.48 -7.25 -0.93
C THR A 137 -3.31 -6.44 -0.37
N ALA A 138 -3.41 -5.95 0.87
CA ALA A 138 -2.34 -5.23 1.55
C ALA A 138 -1.14 -6.15 1.85
N ASP A 139 -1.38 -7.36 2.33
CA ASP A 139 -0.35 -8.35 2.65
C ASP A 139 0.46 -8.73 1.39
N LEU A 140 -0.22 -8.84 0.23
CA LEU A 140 0.45 -9.04 -1.06
C LEU A 140 1.33 -7.85 -1.44
N PHE A 141 0.87 -6.62 -1.20
CA PHE A 141 1.67 -5.42 -1.44
C PHE A 141 2.95 -5.41 -0.59
N GLU A 142 2.83 -5.73 0.70
CA GLU A 142 3.97 -5.86 1.62
C GLU A 142 4.95 -6.95 1.15
N THR A 143 4.44 -8.09 0.70
CA THR A 143 5.25 -9.17 0.12
C THR A 143 6.08 -8.69 -1.08
N ILE A 144 5.46 -7.91 -1.98
CA ILE A 144 6.12 -7.32 -3.16
C ILE A 144 7.21 -6.33 -2.75
N ILE A 145 6.94 -5.51 -1.73
CA ILE A 145 7.92 -4.56 -1.17
C ILE A 145 9.15 -5.30 -0.64
N ALA A 146 8.96 -6.36 0.14
CA ALA A 146 10.05 -7.17 0.66
C ALA A 146 10.85 -7.83 -0.47
N ALA A 147 10.17 -8.37 -1.48
CA ALA A 147 10.84 -8.98 -2.63
C ALA A 147 11.68 -7.96 -3.41
N TYR A 148 11.17 -6.75 -3.62
CA TYR A 148 11.91 -5.69 -4.29
C TYR A 148 13.13 -5.25 -3.49
N TYR A 149 12.98 -5.11 -2.18
CA TYR A 149 14.09 -4.83 -1.28
C TYR A 149 15.18 -5.91 -1.34
N LEU A 150 14.81 -7.19 -1.34
CA LEU A 150 15.78 -8.29 -1.40
C LEU A 150 16.54 -8.33 -2.73
N ASP A 151 15.93 -7.86 -3.82
CA ASP A 151 16.55 -7.81 -5.15
C ASP A 151 17.42 -6.56 -5.36
N ARG A 152 16.99 -5.39 -4.85
CA ARG A 152 17.54 -4.08 -5.23
C ARG A 152 18.10 -3.24 -4.08
N GLY A 153 17.91 -3.67 -2.83
CA GLY A 153 18.38 -2.96 -1.64
C GLY A 153 17.45 -1.86 -1.15
N PHE A 154 17.81 -1.24 -0.02
CA PHE A 154 16.94 -0.30 0.69
C PHE A 154 16.81 1.05 -0.03
N GLU A 155 17.90 1.52 -0.65
CA GLU A 155 17.95 2.79 -1.35
C GLU A 155 17.02 2.77 -2.57
N ALA A 156 17.07 1.71 -3.36
CA ALA A 156 16.17 1.53 -4.50
C ALA A 156 14.69 1.44 -4.08
N LEU A 157 14.41 0.81 -2.93
CA LEU A 157 13.07 0.81 -2.33
C LEU A 157 12.64 2.24 -1.96
N CYS A 158 13.51 3.01 -1.29
CA CYS A 158 13.20 4.38 -0.89
C CYS A 158 12.91 5.27 -2.09
N GLU A 159 13.68 5.15 -3.18
CA GLU A 159 13.45 5.91 -4.42
C GLU A 159 12.10 5.59 -5.05
N TRP A 160 11.79 4.30 -5.22
CA TRP A 160 10.50 3.87 -5.77
C TRP A 160 9.31 4.31 -4.90
N VAL A 161 9.41 4.16 -3.57
CA VAL A 161 8.36 4.61 -2.65
C VAL A 161 8.22 6.13 -2.66
N ASN A 162 9.32 6.88 -2.76
CA ASN A 162 9.30 8.34 -2.82
C ASN A 162 8.42 8.86 -3.97
N ASP A 163 8.56 8.27 -5.16
CA ASP A 163 7.80 8.69 -6.35
C ASP A 163 6.28 8.53 -6.16
N ILE A 164 5.88 7.47 -5.46
CA ILE A 164 4.47 7.16 -5.20
C ILE A 164 3.93 7.97 -4.01
N TYR A 165 4.72 8.08 -2.93
CA TYR A 165 4.25 8.60 -1.64
C TYR A 165 4.38 10.11 -1.48
N THR A 166 5.24 10.79 -2.23
CA THR A 166 5.37 12.26 -2.18
C THR A 166 4.01 12.97 -2.34
N PRO A 167 3.24 12.74 -3.42
CA PRO A 167 1.95 13.41 -3.56
C PRO A 167 0.92 12.97 -2.49
N LEU A 168 1.05 11.74 -1.95
CA LEU A 168 0.18 11.26 -0.87
C LEU A 168 0.47 11.96 0.46
N ILE A 169 1.75 12.22 0.76
CA ILE A 169 2.19 12.96 1.93
C ILE A 169 1.67 14.40 1.84
N ASP A 170 1.75 15.05 0.67
CA ASP A 170 1.20 16.38 0.46
C ASP A 170 -0.31 16.44 0.72
N ALA A 171 -1.06 15.49 0.17
CA ALA A 171 -2.51 15.39 0.37
C ALA A 171 -2.89 15.10 1.83
N ALA A 172 -2.09 14.28 2.52
CA ALA A 172 -2.29 13.97 3.93
C ALA A 172 -1.98 15.18 4.83
N ASN A 173 -0.91 15.91 4.54
CA ASN A 173 -0.48 17.10 5.26
C ASN A 173 -1.51 18.24 5.10
N ALA A 174 -1.97 18.48 3.87
CA ALA A 174 -3.02 19.47 3.63
C ALA A 174 -4.31 19.14 4.40
N ALA A 175 -4.70 17.85 4.44
CA ALA A 175 -5.87 17.39 5.19
C ALA A 175 -5.69 17.50 6.71
N PHE A 176 -4.47 17.34 7.22
CA PHE A 176 -4.14 17.54 8.63
C PHE A 176 -4.25 19.02 9.03
N CYS A 177 -3.68 19.92 8.21
CA CYS A 177 -3.63 21.35 8.48
C CYS A 177 -4.97 22.09 8.27
N ALA A 178 -5.91 21.51 7.51
CA ALA A 178 -7.22 22.11 7.26
C ALA A 178 -8.22 22.01 8.44
N ARG A 179 -7.74 21.68 9.66
CA ARG A 179 -8.55 21.50 10.87
C ARG A 179 -8.35 22.58 11.91
#